data_AF-A0A976K9Y8-F1
#
_entry.id   AF-A0A976K9Y8-F1
#
_cell.length_a   1.000
_cell.length_b   1.000
_cell.length_c   1.000
_cell.angle_alpha   90.00
_cell.angle_beta   90.00
_cell.angle_gamma   90.00
#
_symmetry.space_group_name_H-M   'P 1'
#
loop_
_entity.id
_entity.type
_entity.pdbx_description
1 polymer ?
#
loop_
_entity_poly.entity_id
_entity_poly.type
_entity_poly.pdbx_seq_one_letter_code
_entity_poly.pdbx_strand_id
1 'polypeptide(L)'
;MTRLERFQKVAFWVTVVCATLGFLTSTGCQMLPDAPRQSLFVLHPLLFALGAVFGVAAQWRGEEIDRERWQIVEDPLLTSGERDWAHKNAERKRRGAGTAFLAAPLALGYWLAHQIEGRGVAADLLAATAVLGAVAGLLLARFLRPRSRSG
;
A
#
# COMPACT_ATOMS: atom_id res chain seq x y z
N MET A 1 12.03 4.98 -14.87
CA MET A 1 10.90 4.53 -14.02
C MET A 1 11.26 3.22 -13.36
N THR A 2 11.44 3.24 -12.04
CA THR A 2 11.96 2.12 -11.25
C THR A 2 10.89 1.01 -11.10
N ARG A 3 11.28 -0.20 -10.67
CA ARG A 3 10.32 -1.30 -10.45
C ARG A 3 9.28 -0.94 -9.39
N LEU A 4 9.69 -0.24 -8.33
CA LEU A 4 8.81 0.18 -7.24
C LEU A 4 7.85 1.29 -7.67
N GLU A 5 8.26 2.20 -8.56
CA GLU A 5 7.34 3.18 -9.15
C GLU A 5 6.26 2.54 -10.02
N ARG A 6 6.61 1.52 -10.82
CA ARG A 6 5.62 0.71 -11.55
C ARG A 6 4.64 0.06 -10.60
N PHE A 7 5.16 -0.56 -9.54
CA PHE A 7 4.34 -1.22 -8.54
C PHE A 7 3.42 -0.23 -7.81
N GLN A 8 3.89 0.96 -7.46
CA GLN A 8 3.08 2.03 -6.89
C GLN A 8 1.94 2.45 -7.83
N LYS A 9 2.19 2.58 -9.14
CA LYS A 9 1.14 2.89 -10.12
C LYS A 9 0.09 1.79 -10.20
N VAL A 10 0.52 0.53 -10.20
CA VAL A 10 -0.40 -0.61 -10.17
C VAL A 10 -1.23 -0.59 -8.89
N ALA A 11 -0.60 -0.40 -7.73
CA ALA A 11 -1.28 -0.27 -6.45
C ALA A 11 -2.33 0.85 -6.45
N PHE A 12 -2.00 2.01 -7.01
CA PHE A 12 -2.95 3.11 -7.17
C PHE A 12 -4.16 2.71 -8.02
N TRP A 13 -3.95 2.09 -9.19
CA TRP A 13 -5.06 1.64 -10.04
C TRP A 13 -5.91 0.55 -9.39
N VAL A 14 -5.28 -0.40 -8.70
CA VAL A 14 -5.98 -1.41 -7.90
C VAL A 14 -6.86 -0.74 -6.84
N THR A 15 -6.34 0.29 -6.15
CA THR A 15 -7.11 1.08 -5.18
C THR A 15 -8.36 1.67 -5.83
N VAL A 16 -8.18 2.36 -6.96
CA VAL A 16 -9.29 3.04 -7.67
C VAL A 16 -10.34 2.03 -8.10
N VAL A 17 -9.92 0.92 -8.72
CA VAL A 17 -10.82 -0.14 -9.18
C VAL A 17 -11.57 -0.76 -7.99
N CYS A 18 -10.87 -1.21 -6.95
CA CYS A 18 -11.49 -1.84 -5.79
C CYS A 18 -12.41 -0.88 -5.03
N ALA A 19 -12.02 0.39 -4.87
CA ALA A 19 -12.88 1.40 -4.22
C ALA A 19 -14.15 1.65 -5.03
N THR A 20 -14.05 1.73 -6.36
CA THR A 20 -15.20 1.90 -7.26
C THR A 20 -16.12 0.68 -7.20
N LEU A 21 -15.56 -0.53 -7.26
CA LEU A 21 -16.34 -1.77 -7.15
C LEU A 21 -17.02 -1.87 -5.79
N GLY A 22 -16.31 -1.59 -4.69
CA GLY A 22 -16.87 -1.56 -3.34
C GLY A 22 -17.99 -0.52 -3.18
N PHE A 23 -17.86 0.64 -3.83
CA PHE A 23 -18.91 1.66 -3.85
C PHE A 23 -20.14 1.21 -4.64
N LEU A 24 -19.96 0.68 -5.86
CA LEU A 24 -21.05 0.15 -6.67
C LEU A 24 -21.80 -1.00 -5.99
N THR A 25 -21.06 -1.91 -5.33
CA THR A 25 -21.69 -2.99 -4.56
C THR A 25 -22.47 -2.47 -3.37
N SER A 26 -21.98 -1.40 -2.73
CA SER A 26 -22.70 -0.76 -1.62
C SER A 26 -24.01 -0.09 -2.02
N THR A 27 -24.17 0.27 -3.30
CA THR A 27 -25.43 0.81 -3.85
C THR A 27 -26.40 -0.28 -4.33
N GLY A 28 -26.10 -1.56 -4.08
CA GLY A 28 -26.92 -2.70 -4.51
C GLY A 28 -26.62 -3.21 -5.91
N CYS A 29 -25.59 -2.69 -6.60
CA CYS A 29 -25.16 -3.22 -7.88
C CYS A 29 -24.18 -4.38 -7.66
N GLN A 30 -24.72 -5.61 -7.58
CA GLN A 30 -23.89 -6.81 -7.51
C GLN A 30 -23.29 -7.12 -8.90
N MET A 31 -21.96 -6.98 -9.02
CA MET A 31 -21.22 -7.34 -10.24
C MET A 31 -20.74 -8.79 -10.25
N LEU A 32 -20.66 -9.43 -9.09
CA LEU A 32 -20.20 -10.81 -8.91
C LEU A 32 -21.19 -11.56 -8.00
N PRO A 33 -21.28 -12.89 -8.14
CA PRO A 33 -22.04 -13.71 -7.20
C PRO A 33 -21.38 -13.69 -5.83
N ASP A 34 -22.20 -13.79 -4.78
CA ASP A 34 -21.72 -13.83 -3.40
C ASP A 34 -20.80 -15.04 -3.18
N ALA A 35 -19.68 -14.78 -2.53
CA ALA A 35 -18.72 -15.78 -2.09
C ALA A 35 -19.22 -16.46 -0.80
N PRO A 36 -19.02 -17.78 -0.68
CA PRO A 36 -19.44 -18.54 0.49
C PRO A 36 -18.67 -18.06 1.74
N ARG A 37 -19.32 -18.01 2.89
CA ARG A 37 -18.74 -17.49 4.14
C ARG A 37 -17.45 -18.20 4.57
N GLN A 38 -17.28 -19.47 4.19
CA GLN A 38 -16.06 -20.25 4.44
C GLN A 38 -14.82 -19.66 3.75
N SER A 39 -14.99 -18.85 2.69
CA SER A 39 -13.89 -18.15 2.02
C SER A 39 -13.13 -17.21 2.95
N LEU A 40 -13.76 -16.70 4.02
CA LEU A 40 -13.11 -15.84 5.02
C LEU A 40 -11.85 -16.47 5.63
N PHE A 41 -11.84 -17.78 5.85
CA PHE A 41 -10.67 -18.50 6.37
C PHE A 41 -9.43 -18.36 5.47
N VAL A 42 -9.65 -18.21 4.17
CA VAL A 42 -8.60 -18.03 3.16
C VAL A 42 -8.32 -16.54 2.93
N LEU A 43 -9.36 -15.70 2.92
CA LEU A 43 -9.24 -14.28 2.62
C LEU A 43 -8.48 -13.50 3.70
N HIS A 44 -8.68 -13.77 4.99
CA HIS A 44 -7.94 -13.10 6.05
C HIS A 44 -6.40 -13.28 5.94
N PRO A 45 -5.86 -14.52 5.90
CA PRO A 45 -4.41 -14.69 5.79
C PRO A 45 -3.86 -14.16 4.46
N LEU A 46 -4.61 -14.28 3.35
CA LEU A 46 -4.19 -13.70 2.07
C LEU A 46 -4.12 -12.18 2.12
N LEU A 47 -5.15 -11.50 2.66
CA LEU A 47 -5.16 -10.05 2.80
C LEU A 47 -4.09 -9.56 3.78
N PHE A 48 -3.84 -10.31 4.86
CA PHE A 48 -2.75 -10.02 5.78
C PHE A 48 -1.39 -10.09 5.07
N ALA A 49 -1.13 -11.19 4.33
CA ALA A 49 0.12 -11.37 3.59
C ALA A 49 0.28 -10.30 2.50
N LEU A 50 -0.79 -10.00 1.76
CA LEU A 50 -0.80 -8.93 0.77
C LEU A 50 -0.49 -7.58 1.42
N GLY A 51 -1.18 -7.25 2.52
CA GLY A 51 -0.89 -6.08 3.33
C GLY A 51 0.60 -6.00 3.67
N ALA A 52 1.18 -7.08 4.19
CA ALA A 52 2.59 -7.12 4.55
C ALA A 52 3.53 -6.86 3.38
N VAL A 53 3.26 -7.44 2.20
CA VAL A 53 4.03 -7.16 0.97
C VAL A 53 3.96 -5.68 0.61
N PHE A 54 2.79 -5.07 0.68
CA PHE A 54 2.60 -3.64 0.39
C PHE A 54 3.30 -2.75 1.42
N GLY A 55 3.28 -3.13 2.70
CA GLY A 55 4.02 -2.46 3.77
C GLY A 55 5.54 -2.49 3.53
N VAL A 56 6.08 -3.65 3.15
CA VAL A 56 7.50 -3.79 2.79
C VAL A 56 7.85 -2.94 1.57
N ALA A 57 7.03 -2.98 0.52
CA ALA A 57 7.24 -2.18 -0.69
C ALA A 57 7.18 -0.67 -0.42
N ALA A 58 6.28 -0.22 0.47
CA ALA A 58 6.19 1.18 0.88
C ALA A 58 7.48 1.65 1.57
N GLN A 59 8.04 0.83 2.46
CA GLN A 59 9.30 1.15 3.13
C GLN A 59 10.45 1.23 2.11
N TRP A 60 10.59 0.26 1.22
CA TRP A 60 11.65 0.26 0.20
C TRP A 60 11.52 1.42 -0.78
N ARG A 61 10.30 1.79 -1.18
CA ARG A 61 10.10 2.98 -2.03
C ARG A 61 10.45 4.26 -1.29
N GLY A 62 10.14 4.35 0.01
CA GLY A 62 10.57 5.46 0.85
C GLY A 62 12.10 5.64 0.87
N GLU A 63 12.84 4.54 0.99
CA GLU A 63 14.31 4.55 0.95
C GLU A 63 14.88 4.93 -0.42
N GLU A 64 14.23 4.50 -1.50
CA GLU A 64 14.59 4.92 -2.86
C GLU A 64 14.38 6.43 -3.03
N ILE A 65 13.26 6.97 -2.55
CA ILE A 65 12.98 8.42 -2.56
C ILE A 65 13.99 9.18 -1.71
N ASP A 66 14.37 8.67 -0.54
CA ASP A 66 15.37 9.30 0.33
C ASP A 66 16.76 9.29 -0.34
N ARG A 67 17.13 8.23 -1.07
CA ARG A 67 18.37 8.18 -1.87
C ARG A 67 18.35 9.18 -3.01
N GLU A 68 17.25 9.24 -3.79
CA GLU A 68 17.06 10.24 -4.85
C GLU A 68 17.20 11.67 -4.27
N ARG A 69 16.62 11.92 -3.09
CA ARG A 69 16.72 13.22 -2.41
C ARG A 69 18.16 13.57 -2.07
N TRP A 70 18.90 12.66 -1.45
CA TRP A 70 20.28 12.92 -1.05
C TRP A 70 21.21 13.15 -2.24
N GLN A 71 21.05 12.40 -3.33
CA GLN A 71 21.80 12.61 -4.57
C GLN A 71 21.62 14.02 -5.14
N ILE A 72 20.43 14.61 -4.99
CA ILE A 72 20.15 15.98 -5.44
C ILE A 72 20.73 16.99 -4.44
N VAL A 73 20.57 16.77 -3.14
CA VAL A 73 21.00 17.72 -2.10
C VAL A 73 22.53 17.81 -1.96
N GLU A 74 23.26 16.75 -2.31
CA GLU A 74 24.72 16.70 -2.27
C GLU A 74 25.41 17.49 -3.37
N ASP A 75 24.71 17.94 -4.40
CA ASP A 75 25.31 18.76 -5.45
C ASP A 75 25.71 20.16 -4.90
N PRO A 76 27.01 20.49 -4.92
CA PRO A 76 27.52 21.73 -4.34
C PRO A 76 27.04 22.99 -5.06
N LEU A 77 26.52 22.86 -6.29
CA LEU A 77 26.03 23.98 -7.10
C LEU A 77 24.57 24.32 -6.81
N LEU A 78 23.84 23.52 -6.01
CA LEU A 78 22.45 23.80 -5.69
C LEU A 78 22.27 25.04 -4.81
N THR A 79 21.32 25.89 -5.21
CA THR A 79 20.83 27.00 -4.38
C THR A 79 20.02 26.49 -3.17
N SER A 80 19.88 27.32 -2.15
CA SER A 80 19.05 27.00 -0.97
C SER A 80 17.60 26.67 -1.34
N GLY A 81 17.03 27.39 -2.31
CA GLY A 81 15.66 27.17 -2.79
C GLY A 81 15.47 25.81 -3.48
N GLU A 82 16.47 25.35 -4.25
CA GLU A 82 16.42 24.04 -4.91
C GLU A 82 16.54 22.89 -3.90
N ARG A 83 17.31 23.07 -2.82
CA ARG A 83 17.41 22.09 -1.73
C ARG A 83 16.08 21.96 -0.99
N ASP A 84 15.46 23.08 -0.64
CA ASP A 84 14.14 23.11 0.00
C ASP A 84 13.08 22.44 -0.88
N TRP A 85 13.12 22.71 -2.19
CA TRP A 85 12.25 22.03 -3.15
C TRP A 85 12.50 20.53 -3.17
N ALA A 86 13.75 20.07 -3.17
CA ALA A 86 14.10 18.64 -3.15
C ALA A 86 13.54 17.93 -1.91
N HIS A 87 13.65 18.55 -0.73
CA HIS A 87 13.05 18.03 0.52
C HIS A 87 11.52 17.94 0.43
N LYS A 88 10.85 19.02 -0.01
CA LYS A 88 9.38 19.05 -0.16
C LYS A 88 8.88 18.04 -1.18
N ASN A 89 9.58 17.91 -2.31
CA ASN A 89 9.24 16.97 -3.36
C ASN A 89 9.39 15.51 -2.90
N ALA A 90 10.48 15.20 -2.18
CA ALA A 90 10.68 13.88 -1.59
C ALA A 90 9.58 13.53 -0.59
N GLU A 91 9.21 14.46 0.29
CA GLU A 91 8.12 14.26 1.25
C GLU A 91 6.78 14.01 0.53
N ARG A 92 6.47 14.78 -0.51
CA ARG A 92 5.27 14.56 -1.34
C ARG A 92 5.26 13.18 -1.99
N LYS A 93 6.38 12.76 -2.58
CA LYS A 93 6.52 11.42 -3.17
C LYS A 93 6.33 10.33 -2.12
N ARG A 94 6.92 10.50 -0.92
CA ARG A 94 6.84 9.53 0.17
C ARG A 94 5.41 9.37 0.68
N ARG A 95 4.69 10.47 0.89
CA ARG A 95 3.25 10.44 1.22
C ARG A 95 2.45 9.76 0.13
N GLY A 96 2.68 10.10 -1.14
CA GLY A 96 1.99 9.48 -2.26
C GLY A 96 2.22 7.96 -2.34
N ALA A 97 3.44 7.49 -2.10
CA ALA A 97 3.75 6.07 -2.04
C ALA A 97 3.09 5.39 -0.84
N GLY A 98 3.20 5.97 0.35
CA GLY A 98 2.56 5.45 1.57
C GLY A 98 1.05 5.32 1.42
N THR A 99 0.39 6.35 0.90
CA THR A 99 -1.05 6.32 0.64
C THR A 99 -1.41 5.26 -0.38
N ALA A 100 -0.72 5.19 -1.53
CA ALA A 100 -1.04 4.19 -2.56
C ALA A 100 -0.88 2.75 -2.06
N PHE A 101 0.17 2.47 -1.29
CA PHE A 101 0.42 1.12 -0.80
C PHE A 101 -0.47 0.73 0.39
N LEU A 102 -0.95 1.67 1.20
CA LEU A 102 -1.93 1.38 2.25
C LEU A 102 -3.35 1.29 1.72
N ALA A 103 -3.72 2.16 0.78
CA ALA A 103 -5.09 2.25 0.28
C ALA A 103 -5.46 1.03 -0.57
N ALA A 104 -4.52 0.44 -1.31
CA ALA A 104 -4.78 -0.73 -2.16
C ALA A 104 -5.30 -1.96 -1.38
N PRO A 105 -4.58 -2.49 -0.38
CA PRO A 105 -5.07 -3.63 0.40
C PRO A 105 -6.34 -3.29 1.20
N LEU A 106 -6.50 -2.04 1.65
CA LEU A 106 -7.71 -1.56 2.33
C LEU A 106 -8.93 -1.58 1.40
N ALA A 107 -8.80 -0.99 0.21
CA ALA A 107 -9.88 -0.94 -0.78
C ALA A 107 -10.27 -2.35 -1.26
N LEU A 108 -9.28 -3.24 -1.42
CA LEU A 108 -9.53 -4.65 -1.73
C LEU A 108 -10.32 -5.34 -0.62
N GLY A 109 -9.90 -5.20 0.64
CA GLY A 109 -10.61 -5.78 1.79
C GLY A 109 -12.03 -5.23 1.93
N TYR A 110 -12.22 -3.93 1.70
CA TYR A 110 -13.54 -3.30 1.71
C TYR A 110 -14.47 -3.85 0.62
N TRP A 111 -13.98 -3.96 -0.62
CA TRP A 111 -14.78 -4.53 -1.71
C TRP A 111 -15.12 -6.00 -1.46
N LEU A 112 -14.15 -6.81 -1.03
CA LEU A 112 -14.37 -8.23 -0.74
C LEU A 112 -15.38 -8.43 0.40
N ALA A 113 -15.42 -7.55 1.40
CA ALA A 113 -16.41 -7.62 2.48
C ALA A 113 -17.86 -7.55 1.97
N HIS A 114 -18.10 -6.80 0.87
CA HIS A 114 -19.41 -6.71 0.22
C HIS A 114 -19.75 -7.93 -0.64
N GLN A 115 -18.80 -8.82 -0.91
CA GLN A 115 -19.02 -10.05 -1.68
C GLN A 115 -19.30 -11.27 -0.79
N ILE A 116 -19.34 -11.14 0.53
CA ILE A 116 -19.51 -12.29 1.44
C ILE A 116 -21.00 -12.52 1.74
N GLU A 117 -21.45 -13.75 1.49
CA GLU A 117 -22.80 -14.20 1.83
C GLU A 117 -23.10 -13.99 3.32
N GLY A 118 -24.24 -13.37 3.62
CA GLY A 118 -24.67 -13.14 5.00
C GLY A 118 -23.67 -12.30 5.79
N ARG A 119 -23.14 -11.24 5.15
CA ARG A 119 -22.15 -10.30 5.70
C ARG A 119 -22.34 -10.05 7.19
N GLY A 120 -21.26 -10.24 7.94
CA GLY A 120 -21.19 -9.96 9.37
C GLY A 120 -19.80 -9.49 9.76
N VAL A 121 -19.58 -9.34 11.08
CA VAL A 121 -18.38 -8.70 11.65
C VAL A 121 -17.06 -9.23 11.07
N ALA A 122 -16.94 -10.54 10.83
CA ALA A 122 -15.72 -11.12 10.27
C ALA A 122 -15.40 -10.61 8.85
N ALA A 123 -16.42 -10.42 8.00
CA ALA A 123 -16.24 -9.83 6.68
C ALA A 123 -15.85 -8.35 6.76
N ASP A 124 -16.44 -7.59 7.69
CA ASP A 124 -16.09 -6.18 7.91
C ASP A 124 -14.64 -5.98 8.37
N LEU A 125 -14.07 -6.98 9.05
CA LEU A 125 -12.69 -6.99 9.51
C LEU A 125 -11.67 -7.33 8.42
N LEU A 126 -12.08 -7.66 7.18
CA LEU A 126 -11.15 -7.94 6.07
C LEU A 126 -10.27 -6.74 5.75
N ALA A 127 -10.85 -5.53 5.71
CA ALA A 127 -10.10 -4.29 5.50
C ALA A 127 -9.10 -4.04 6.65
N ALA A 128 -9.52 -4.25 7.89
CA ALA A 128 -8.66 -4.12 9.07
C ALA A 128 -7.49 -5.14 9.04
N THR A 129 -7.76 -6.37 8.62
CA THR A 129 -6.74 -7.43 8.48
C THR A 129 -5.66 -7.04 7.48
N ALA A 130 -6.07 -6.45 6.36
CA ALA A 130 -5.15 -5.97 5.33
C ALA A 130 -4.27 -4.81 5.85
N VAL A 131 -4.83 -3.90 6.65
CA VAL A 131 -4.09 -2.81 7.31
C VAL A 131 -3.10 -3.36 8.34
N LEU A 132 -3.52 -4.31 9.18
CA LEU A 132 -2.63 -4.96 10.15
C LEU A 132 -1.46 -5.65 9.45
N GLY A 133 -1.73 -6.32 8.33
CA GLY A 133 -0.70 -6.87 7.44
C GLY A 133 0.28 -5.79 7.01
N ALA A 134 -0.20 -4.64 6.52
CA ALA A 134 0.66 -3.55 6.08
C ALA A 134 1.52 -2.96 7.20
N VAL A 135 0.97 -2.81 8.41
CA VAL A 135 1.75 -2.40 9.58
C VAL A 135 2.83 -3.44 9.91
N ALA A 136 2.48 -4.73 9.91
CA ALA A 136 3.44 -5.81 10.12
C ALA A 136 4.55 -5.80 9.04
N GLY A 137 4.20 -5.55 7.78
CA GLY A 137 5.14 -5.41 6.67
C GLY A 137 6.10 -4.23 6.84
N LEU A 138 5.59 -3.06 7.26
CA LEU A 138 6.42 -1.89 7.57
C LEU A 138 7.42 -2.17 8.69
N LEU A 139 6.99 -2.91 9.73
CA LEU A 139 7.88 -3.34 10.81
C LEU A 139 8.90 -4.38 10.32
N LEU A 140 8.45 -5.38 9.56
CA LEU A 140 9.28 -6.44 9.01
C LEU A 140 10.38 -5.90 8.09
N ALA A 141 10.06 -4.89 7.27
CA ALA A 141 11.02 -4.25 6.39
C ALA A 141 12.23 -3.65 7.14
N ARG A 142 12.04 -3.23 8.39
CA ARG A 142 13.14 -2.75 9.25
C ARG A 142 14.12 -3.87 9.60
N PHE A 143 13.64 -5.09 9.73
CA PHE A 143 14.46 -6.28 10.02
C PHE A 143 15.06 -6.90 8.75
N LEU A 144 14.32 -6.87 7.64
CA LEU A 144 14.76 -7.40 6.34
C LEU A 144 15.80 -6.53 5.65
N ARG A 145 16.15 -5.37 6.20
CA ARG A 145 17.23 -4.53 5.68
C ARG A 145 18.51 -5.37 5.61
N PRO A 146 19.07 -5.66 4.42
CA PRO A 146 20.41 -6.19 4.37
C PRO A 146 21.32 -5.15 5.03
N ARG A 147 22.06 -5.57 6.07
CA ARG A 147 23.18 -4.80 6.60
C ARG A 147 24.17 -4.59 5.45
N SER A 148 24.00 -3.55 4.65
CA SER A 148 25.07 -3.06 3.80
C SER A 148 26.09 -2.43 4.73
N ARG A 149 27.06 -3.27 5.11
CA ARG A 149 28.42 -2.99 5.60
C ARG A 149 28.65 -1.57 6.11
N SER A 150 28.70 -1.45 7.43
CA SER A 150 29.61 -0.52 8.08
C SER A 150 31.04 -0.91 7.69
N GLY A 151 31.76 0.00 7.01
CA GLY A 151 33.18 -0.12 6.69
C GLY A 151 33.45 -0.42 5.24
#